data_AF-A0AAV6JHM7-F1
#
_entry.id   AF-A0AAV6JHM7-F1
#
_cell.length_a   1.000
_cell.length_b   1.000
_cell.length_c   1.000
_cell.angle_alpha   90.00
_cell.angle_beta   90.00
_cell.angle_gamma   90.00
#
_symmetry.space_group_name_H-M   'P 1'
#
loop_
_entity.id
_entity.type
_entity.pdbx_description
1 polymer ?
#
loop_
_entity_poly.entity_id
_entity_poly.type
_entity_poly.pdbx_seq_one_letter_code
_entity_poly.pdbx_strand_id
1 'polypeptide(L)'
;MEDFEKKVTLTDSDSMEVVVDNCGDSSKTVILLRRFLEIQQRRALAYAKLKKGFTDYLGSGGESAYQQLCSEITGEFNECSKQVLELESLFLRPDCFRDDLARLLKAVQAQEKQKLHLTLHFKFLRAIKEDKTATIQVLKKAGRPSERLVSHANCRFKKPMQHECVHVHEITEAAGTEEAEADAEYDNALKEAIRGVQDAVTTINEHLEEIRYEIAALEAE
;
A
#
# COMPACT_ATOMS: atom_id res chain seq x y z
N MET A 1 40.26 -41.22 -70.63
CA MET A 1 40.13 -42.45 -69.82
C MET A 1 40.90 -42.18 -68.54
N GLU A 2 40.30 -41.43 -67.62
CA GLU A 2 39.27 -41.91 -66.66
C GLU A 2 39.90 -42.86 -65.64
N ASP A 3 40.16 -42.36 -64.42
CA ASP A 3 39.41 -42.72 -63.19
C ASP A 3 40.18 -42.20 -61.97
N PHE A 4 39.65 -41.19 -61.26
CA PHE A 4 38.71 -41.30 -60.14
C PHE A 4 39.28 -42.01 -58.91
N GLU A 5 39.62 -41.22 -57.89
CA GLU A 5 39.07 -41.32 -56.52
C GLU A 5 39.98 -40.59 -55.52
N LYS A 6 39.56 -39.40 -55.08
CA LYS A 6 39.95 -38.91 -53.76
C LYS A 6 38.73 -38.31 -53.05
N LYS A 7 38.08 -39.22 -52.34
CA LYS A 7 36.99 -39.03 -51.40
C LYS A 7 37.51 -38.18 -50.23
N VAL A 8 37.05 -36.94 -50.12
CA VAL A 8 37.19 -36.14 -48.88
C VAL A 8 35.84 -36.21 -48.19
N THR A 9 35.73 -37.12 -47.24
CA THR A 9 34.65 -37.19 -46.26
C THR A 9 34.77 -36.01 -45.31
N LEU A 10 33.83 -35.08 -45.40
CA LEU A 10 33.51 -34.15 -44.32
C LEU A 10 33.02 -34.99 -43.14
N THR A 11 33.80 -35.00 -42.06
CA THR A 11 33.34 -35.50 -40.77
C THR A 11 32.34 -34.50 -40.23
N ASP A 12 31.07 -34.91 -40.20
CA ASP A 12 30.00 -34.22 -39.48
C ASP A 12 30.46 -33.95 -38.05
N SER A 13 30.36 -32.67 -37.66
CA SER A 13 30.49 -32.26 -36.27
C SER A 13 29.32 -32.87 -35.50
N ASP A 14 29.58 -34.00 -34.86
CA ASP A 14 28.74 -34.51 -33.79
C ASP A 14 28.60 -33.40 -32.75
N SER A 15 27.43 -32.78 -32.78
CA SER A 15 26.96 -31.81 -31.81
C SER A 15 26.86 -32.55 -30.48
N MET A 16 27.95 -32.48 -29.73
CA MET A 16 28.01 -32.94 -28.35
C MET A 16 26.96 -32.13 -27.60
N GLU A 17 25.81 -32.75 -27.33
CA GLU A 17 24.80 -32.23 -26.44
C GLU A 17 25.51 -31.86 -25.15
N VAL A 18 25.65 -30.55 -24.94
CA VAL A 18 26.05 -30.03 -23.66
C VAL A 18 24.87 -30.34 -22.77
N VAL A 19 24.98 -31.43 -22.02
CA VAL A 19 24.14 -31.68 -20.86
C VAL A 19 24.54 -30.58 -19.88
N VAL A 20 23.91 -29.41 -20.06
CA VAL A 20 24.04 -28.30 -19.13
C VAL A 20 23.44 -28.84 -17.84
N ASP A 21 24.31 -29.06 -16.87
CA ASP A 21 23.97 -29.54 -15.54
C ASP A 21 23.04 -28.50 -14.87
N ASN A 22 21.75 -28.61 -15.17
CA ASN A 22 20.69 -27.67 -14.81
C ASN A 22 20.36 -27.73 -13.31
N CYS A 23 20.89 -28.74 -12.60
CA CYS A 23 20.62 -28.99 -11.18
C CYS A 23 21.20 -27.90 -10.27
N GLY A 24 22.22 -27.15 -10.72
CA GLY A 24 22.84 -26.06 -9.95
C GLY A 24 22.07 -24.74 -9.96
N ASP A 25 21.16 -24.55 -10.91
CA ASP A 25 20.48 -23.27 -11.16
C ASP A 25 19.03 -23.26 -10.63
N SER A 26 18.31 -24.39 -10.76
CA SER A 26 16.97 -24.55 -10.20
C SER A 26 16.97 -24.43 -8.67
N SER A 27 17.92 -25.09 -8.00
CA SER A 27 18.06 -25.05 -6.53
C SER A 27 18.34 -23.63 -6.01
N LYS A 28 19.22 -22.87 -6.69
CA LYS A 28 19.47 -21.47 -6.35
C LYS A 28 18.23 -20.60 -6.55
N THR A 29 17.55 -20.77 -7.69
CA THR A 29 16.30 -20.06 -8.01
C THR A 29 15.25 -20.29 -6.93
N VAL A 30 15.04 -21.54 -6.52
CA VAL A 30 14.12 -21.88 -5.42
C VAL A 30 14.50 -21.20 -4.11
N ILE A 31 15.79 -21.18 -3.75
CA ILE A 31 16.27 -20.49 -2.53
C ILE A 31 15.95 -18.98 -2.59
N LEU A 32 16.20 -18.33 -3.73
CA LEU A 32 15.93 -16.90 -3.90
C LEU A 32 14.42 -16.60 -3.84
N LEU A 33 13.58 -17.43 -4.46
CA LEU A 33 12.13 -17.28 -4.42
C LEU A 33 11.55 -17.51 -3.02
N ARG A 34 12.05 -18.50 -2.27
CA ARG A 34 11.65 -18.71 -0.86
C ARG A 34 12.04 -17.51 0.02
N ARG A 35 13.27 -16.97 -0.16
CA ARG A 35 13.70 -15.74 0.52
C ARG A 35 12.79 -14.56 0.16
N PHE A 36 12.34 -14.46 -1.09
CA PHE A 36 11.37 -13.45 -1.48
C PHE A 36 10.02 -13.61 -0.74
N LEU A 37 9.48 -14.83 -0.65
CA LEU A 37 8.24 -15.09 0.08
C LEU A 37 8.35 -14.73 1.57
N GLU A 38 9.49 -15.01 2.21
CA GLU A 38 9.76 -14.60 3.60
C GLU A 38 9.75 -13.08 3.77
N ILE A 39 10.35 -12.33 2.83
CA ILE A 39 10.32 -10.86 2.84
C ILE A 39 8.88 -10.35 2.71
N GLN A 40 8.07 -10.97 1.87
CA GLN A 40 6.66 -10.58 1.70
C GLN A 40 5.83 -10.89 2.93
N GLN A 41 6.11 -12.01 3.61
CA GLN A 41 5.50 -12.32 4.90
C GLN A 41 5.85 -11.27 5.96
N ARG A 42 7.12 -10.83 6.03
CA ARG A 42 7.55 -9.74 6.94
C ARG A 42 6.79 -8.44 6.65
N ARG A 43 6.64 -8.07 5.37
CA ARG A 43 5.84 -6.90 4.97
C ARG A 43 4.38 -7.03 5.41
N ALA A 44 3.76 -8.19 5.20
CA ALA A 44 2.37 -8.43 5.62
C ALA A 44 2.19 -8.26 7.14
N LEU A 45 3.14 -8.78 7.93
CA LEU A 45 3.16 -8.59 9.38
C LEU A 45 3.36 -7.13 9.78
N ALA A 46 4.23 -6.39 9.08
CA ALA A 46 4.43 -4.96 9.31
C ALA A 46 3.16 -4.14 9.03
N TYR A 47 2.43 -4.42 7.95
CA TYR A 47 1.11 -3.80 7.70
C TYR A 47 0.09 -4.15 8.77
N ALA A 48 0.04 -5.40 9.23
CA ALA A 48 -0.86 -5.81 10.31
C ALA A 48 -0.53 -5.08 11.63
N LYS A 49 0.76 -4.95 11.96
CA LYS A 49 1.25 -4.18 13.12
C LYS A 49 0.87 -2.70 13.00
N LEU A 50 1.04 -2.10 11.82
CA LEU A 50 0.66 -0.70 11.54
C LEU A 50 -0.86 -0.47 11.66
N LYS A 51 -1.67 -1.42 11.20
CA LYS A 51 -3.14 -1.36 11.29
C LYS A 51 -3.58 -1.41 12.74
N LYS A 52 -3.03 -2.35 13.52
CA LYS A 52 -3.32 -2.48 14.95
C LYS A 52 -2.91 -1.22 15.71
N GLY A 53 -1.65 -0.78 15.58
CA GLY A 53 -1.17 0.38 16.32
C GLY A 53 -1.87 1.69 15.98
N PHE A 54 -2.38 1.84 14.75
CA PHE A 54 -3.25 2.98 14.41
C PHE A 54 -4.61 2.91 15.09
N THR A 55 -5.19 1.72 15.21
CA THR A 55 -6.45 1.54 15.97
C THR A 55 -6.24 1.88 17.44
N ASP A 56 -5.11 1.46 18.01
CA ASP A 56 -4.74 1.76 19.39
C ASP A 56 -4.49 3.28 19.58
N TYR A 57 -3.85 3.94 18.61
CA TYR A 57 -3.66 5.39 18.60
C TYR A 57 -4.98 6.16 18.63
N LEU A 58 -5.94 5.78 17.78
CA LEU A 58 -7.26 6.44 17.73
C LEU A 58 -8.06 6.25 19.03
N GLY A 59 -7.86 5.13 19.73
CA GLY A 59 -8.53 4.87 21.01
C GLY A 59 -7.88 5.53 22.23
N SER A 60 -6.56 5.70 22.22
CA SER A 60 -5.78 6.15 23.39
C SER A 60 -5.23 7.58 23.29
N GLY A 61 -5.11 8.13 22.07
CA GLY A 61 -4.44 9.41 21.81
C GLY A 61 -2.92 9.37 22.03
N GLY A 62 -2.32 8.18 22.17
CA GLY A 62 -0.89 8.01 22.47
C GLY A 62 0.04 8.34 21.28
N GLU A 63 0.25 9.62 21.00
CA GLU A 63 1.00 10.09 19.83
C GLU A 63 2.46 9.59 19.80
N SER A 64 3.17 9.66 20.93
CA SER A 64 4.60 9.25 20.99
C SER A 64 4.80 7.76 20.70
N ALA A 65 3.95 6.89 21.24
CA ALA A 65 4.02 5.44 21.00
C ALA A 65 3.72 5.11 19.52
N TYR A 66 2.76 5.83 18.92
CA TYR A 66 2.43 5.64 17.50
C TYR A 66 3.53 6.17 16.57
N GLN A 67 4.16 7.29 16.90
CA GLN A 67 5.31 7.83 16.15
C GLN A 67 6.48 6.84 16.16
N GLN A 68 6.84 6.29 17.33
CA GLN A 68 7.89 5.27 17.42
C GLN A 68 7.56 4.04 16.56
N LEU A 69 6.31 3.57 16.64
CA LEU A 69 5.85 2.46 15.80
C LEU A 69 5.98 2.77 14.30
N CYS A 70 5.62 3.98 13.87
CA CYS A 70 5.77 4.40 12.48
C CYS A 70 7.25 4.38 12.05
N SER A 71 8.17 4.85 12.90
CA SER A 71 9.61 4.79 12.62
C SER A 71 10.11 3.35 12.48
N GLU A 72 9.74 2.46 13.40
CA GLU A 72 10.10 1.03 13.32
C GLU A 72 9.60 0.39 12.03
N ILE A 73 8.33 0.60 11.69
CA ILE A 73 7.70 -0.01 10.50
C ILE A 73 8.27 0.57 9.21
N THR A 74 8.61 1.86 9.20
CA THR A 74 9.29 2.48 8.05
C THR A 74 10.68 1.86 7.85
N GLY A 75 11.42 1.61 8.93
CA GLY A 75 12.67 0.87 8.89
C GLY A 75 12.50 -0.53 8.28
N GLU A 76 11.50 -1.27 8.75
CA GLU A 76 11.20 -2.63 8.26
C GLU A 76 10.84 -2.65 6.77
N PHE A 77 10.00 -1.71 6.31
CA PHE A 77 9.66 -1.60 4.89
C PHE A 77 10.87 -1.25 4.03
N ASN A 78 11.72 -0.32 4.47
CA ASN A 78 12.94 0.05 3.77
C ASN A 78 13.90 -1.14 3.64
N GLU A 79 14.07 -1.91 4.72
CA GLU A 79 14.91 -3.09 4.71
C GLU A 79 14.37 -4.17 3.76
N CYS A 80 13.07 -4.45 3.82
CA CYS A 80 12.42 -5.36 2.87
C CYS A 80 12.62 -4.90 1.41
N SER A 81 12.47 -3.60 1.12
CA SER A 81 12.70 -3.05 -0.23
C SER A 81 14.13 -3.28 -0.72
N LYS A 82 15.13 -3.05 0.13
CA LYS A 82 16.54 -3.29 -0.20
C LYS A 82 16.80 -4.77 -0.52
N GLN A 83 16.28 -5.67 0.31
CA GLN A 83 16.47 -7.11 0.10
C GLN A 83 15.82 -7.58 -1.21
N VAL A 84 14.66 -7.05 -1.60
CA VAL A 84 14.05 -7.41 -2.89
C VAL A 84 14.85 -6.86 -4.07
N LEU A 85 15.43 -5.65 -3.97
CA LEU A 85 16.31 -5.12 -5.01
C LEU A 85 17.59 -5.97 -5.16
N GLU A 86 18.12 -6.45 -4.04
CA GLU A 86 19.22 -7.43 -4.04
C GLU A 86 18.80 -8.71 -4.78
N LEU A 87 17.64 -9.30 -4.45
CA LEU A 87 17.12 -10.49 -5.13
C LEU A 87 16.89 -10.25 -6.64
N GLU A 88 16.32 -9.11 -7.03
CA GLU A 88 16.15 -8.73 -8.44
C GLU A 88 17.50 -8.75 -9.17
N SER A 89 18.53 -8.14 -8.58
CA SER A 89 19.87 -8.13 -9.18
C SER A 89 20.49 -9.53 -9.27
N LEU A 90 20.20 -10.42 -8.32
CA LEU A 90 20.69 -11.80 -8.34
C LEU A 90 20.06 -12.59 -9.50
N PHE A 91 18.78 -12.41 -9.77
CA PHE A 91 18.11 -13.07 -10.90
C PHE A 91 18.65 -12.62 -12.27
N LEU A 92 19.13 -11.38 -12.38
CA LEU A 92 19.71 -10.83 -13.61
C LEU A 92 21.17 -11.24 -13.83
N ARG A 93 21.81 -11.92 -12.88
CA ARG A 93 23.19 -12.36 -13.07
C ARG A 93 23.28 -13.48 -14.10
N PRO A 94 24.41 -13.61 -14.83
CA PRO A 94 24.58 -14.64 -15.85
C PRO A 94 24.47 -16.08 -15.34
N ASP A 95 24.64 -16.29 -14.04
CA ASP A 95 24.57 -17.59 -13.37
C ASP A 95 23.16 -17.99 -12.89
N CYS A 96 22.14 -17.16 -13.16
CA CYS A 96 20.72 -17.50 -13.01
C CYS A 96 19.90 -17.11 -14.24
N PHE A 97 20.12 -15.90 -14.76
CA PHE A 97 19.48 -15.37 -15.98
C PHE A 97 17.95 -15.58 -16.06
N ARG A 98 17.25 -15.22 -14.98
CA ARG A 98 15.79 -15.29 -14.84
C ARG A 98 15.15 -13.90 -14.88
N ASP A 99 15.24 -13.27 -16.05
CA ASP A 99 14.68 -11.93 -16.33
C ASP A 99 13.16 -11.85 -16.11
N ASP A 100 12.46 -12.97 -16.28
CA ASP A 100 11.05 -13.13 -15.96
C ASP A 100 10.78 -12.96 -14.47
N LEU A 101 11.54 -13.65 -13.60
CA LEU A 101 11.41 -13.55 -12.15
C LEU A 101 11.82 -12.17 -11.63
N ALA A 102 12.88 -11.57 -12.20
CA ALA A 102 13.27 -10.20 -11.88
C ALA A 102 12.14 -9.20 -12.17
N ARG A 103 11.46 -9.34 -13.33
CA ARG A 103 10.30 -8.51 -13.69
C ARG A 103 9.11 -8.74 -12.75
N LEU A 104 8.87 -9.97 -12.33
CA LEU A 104 7.80 -10.31 -11.38
C LEU A 104 8.04 -9.66 -10.02
N LEU A 105 9.27 -9.74 -9.49
CA LEU A 105 9.68 -9.07 -8.24
C LEU A 105 9.49 -7.55 -8.33
N LYS A 106 9.85 -6.95 -9.47
CA LYS A 106 9.67 -5.53 -9.73
C LYS A 106 8.20 -5.12 -9.79
N ALA A 107 7.34 -5.95 -10.39
CA ALA A 107 5.89 -5.73 -10.40
C ALA A 107 5.32 -5.73 -8.97
N VAL A 108 5.73 -6.70 -8.14
CA VAL A 108 5.35 -6.72 -6.72
C VAL A 108 5.87 -5.49 -5.96
N GLN A 109 7.09 -5.01 -6.22
CA GLN A 109 7.59 -3.75 -5.62
C GLN A 109 6.74 -2.54 -6.00
N ALA A 110 6.33 -2.43 -7.27
CA ALA A 110 5.48 -1.35 -7.72
C ALA A 110 4.13 -1.36 -7.00
N GLN A 111 3.51 -2.53 -6.88
CA GLN A 111 2.25 -2.68 -6.14
C GLN A 111 2.41 -2.41 -4.65
N GLU A 112 3.52 -2.83 -4.03
CA GLU A 112 3.80 -2.55 -2.62
C GLU A 112 3.99 -1.06 -2.35
N LYS A 113 4.66 -0.34 -3.26
CA LYS A 113 4.76 1.13 -3.19
C LYS A 113 3.39 1.79 -3.29
N GLN A 114 2.55 1.36 -4.23
CA GLN A 114 1.21 1.89 -4.42
C GLN A 114 0.31 1.61 -3.20
N LYS A 115 0.32 0.38 -2.70
CA LYS A 115 -0.39 -0.05 -1.50
C LYS A 115 0.00 0.76 -0.27
N LEU A 116 1.30 1.00 -0.06
CA LEU A 116 1.78 1.82 1.05
C LEU A 116 1.26 3.26 0.93
N HIS A 117 1.39 3.87 -0.24
CA HIS A 117 0.91 5.23 -0.50
C HIS A 117 -0.60 5.37 -0.22
N LEU A 118 -1.41 4.48 -0.78
CA LEU A 118 -2.87 4.50 -0.58
C LEU A 118 -3.26 4.21 0.87
N THR A 119 -2.53 3.33 1.57
CA THR A 119 -2.74 3.06 2.99
C THR A 119 -2.48 4.29 3.85
N LEU A 120 -1.41 5.04 3.55
CA LEU A 120 -1.09 6.29 4.25
C LEU A 120 -2.14 7.37 3.97
N HIS A 121 -2.54 7.52 2.70
CA HIS A 121 -3.57 8.47 2.30
C HIS A 121 -4.91 8.17 2.99
N PHE A 122 -5.35 6.91 2.98
CA PHE A 122 -6.54 6.45 3.69
C PHE A 122 -6.48 6.76 5.20
N LYS A 123 -5.35 6.47 5.86
CA LYS A 123 -5.17 6.74 7.30
C LYS A 123 -5.22 8.24 7.60
N PHE A 124 -4.63 9.08 6.75
CA PHE A 124 -4.69 10.52 6.87
C PHE A 124 -6.12 11.05 6.75
N LEU A 125 -6.85 10.64 5.70
CA LEU A 125 -8.25 11.00 5.53
C LEU A 125 -9.08 10.57 6.74
N ARG A 126 -8.88 9.35 7.23
CA ARG A 126 -9.63 8.83 8.38
C ARG A 126 -9.36 9.64 9.67
N ALA A 127 -8.10 9.98 9.95
CA ALA A 127 -7.75 10.79 11.11
C ALA A 127 -8.44 12.17 11.08
N ILE A 128 -8.48 12.83 9.91
CA ILE A 128 -9.18 14.12 9.73
C ILE A 128 -10.68 13.98 10.04
N LYS A 129 -11.33 12.92 9.57
CA LYS A 129 -12.77 12.69 9.83
C LYS A 129 -13.05 12.47 11.31
N GLU A 130 -12.22 11.70 11.98
CA GLU A 130 -12.37 11.44 13.42
C GLU A 130 -12.18 12.72 14.25
N ASP A 131 -11.21 13.57 13.91
CA ASP A 131 -10.98 14.87 14.56
C ASP A 131 -12.14 15.86 14.36
N LYS A 132 -12.64 15.99 13.11
CA LYS A 132 -13.85 16.78 12.81
C LYS A 132 -15.06 16.29 13.62
N THR A 133 -15.26 14.98 13.69
CA THR A 133 -16.39 14.38 14.42
C THR A 133 -16.30 14.66 15.93
N ALA A 134 -15.10 14.55 16.51
CA ALA A 134 -14.86 14.90 17.91
C ALA A 134 -15.16 16.38 18.19
N THR A 135 -14.70 17.27 17.31
CA THR A 135 -14.96 18.72 17.39
C THR A 135 -16.46 19.02 17.35
N ILE A 136 -17.19 18.43 16.41
CA ILE A 136 -18.66 18.60 16.31
C ILE A 136 -19.37 18.11 17.59
N GLN A 137 -18.93 16.99 18.18
CA GLN A 137 -19.53 16.50 19.43
C GLN A 137 -19.29 17.44 20.60
N VAL A 138 -18.09 18.04 20.71
CA VAL A 138 -17.80 19.06 21.72
C VAL A 138 -18.69 20.27 21.52
N LEU A 139 -18.82 20.76 20.27
CA LEU A 139 -19.69 21.89 19.94
C LEU A 139 -21.17 21.59 20.26
N LYS A 140 -21.66 20.38 19.97
CA LYS A 140 -23.01 19.94 20.34
C LYS A 140 -23.20 19.91 21.87
N LYS A 141 -22.23 19.41 22.63
CA LYS A 141 -22.26 19.38 24.11
C LYS A 141 -22.17 20.77 24.74
N ALA A 142 -21.45 21.70 24.11
CA ALA A 142 -21.37 23.10 24.54
C ALA A 142 -22.68 23.88 24.34
N GLY A 143 -23.72 23.22 23.78
CA GLY A 143 -24.98 23.80 23.35
C GLY A 143 -24.78 24.60 22.07
N ARG A 144 -25.73 24.53 21.13
CA ARG A 144 -25.69 25.45 19.99
C ARG A 144 -25.74 26.87 20.55
N PRO A 145 -24.95 27.82 20.03
CA PRO A 145 -25.08 29.23 20.41
C PRO A 145 -26.53 29.74 20.30
N SER A 146 -27.31 29.16 19.37
CA SER A 146 -28.74 29.42 19.17
C SER A 146 -29.70 28.73 20.17
N GLU A 147 -29.25 27.75 20.94
CA GLU A 147 -30.04 27.03 21.96
C GLU A 147 -29.80 27.54 23.40
N ARG A 148 -28.78 28.38 23.61
CA ARG A 148 -28.55 29.03 24.91
C ARG A 148 -29.67 30.02 25.18
N LEU A 149 -30.31 29.93 26.34
CA LEU A 149 -31.27 30.93 26.81
C LEU A 149 -30.63 32.32 26.74
N VAL A 150 -31.17 33.18 25.88
CA VAL A 150 -30.70 34.55 25.72
C VAL A 150 -31.02 35.31 27.01
N SER A 151 -29.99 35.56 27.81
CA SER A 151 -30.10 36.40 29.00
C SER A 151 -30.09 37.87 28.58
N HIS A 152 -31.23 38.54 28.67
CA HIS A 152 -31.34 39.99 28.49
C HIS A 152 -30.96 40.79 29.76
N ALA A 153 -30.37 40.15 30.78
CA ALA A 153 -30.04 40.78 32.06
C ALA A 153 -29.16 42.04 31.94
N ASN A 154 -28.32 42.12 30.89
CA ASN A 154 -27.45 43.26 30.59
C ASN A 154 -27.82 43.98 29.27
N CYS A 155 -29.00 43.72 28.70
CA CYS A 155 -29.41 44.32 27.44
C CYS A 155 -29.83 45.79 27.65
N ARG A 156 -29.15 46.72 26.99
CA ARG A 156 -29.46 48.17 27.07
C ARG A 156 -30.65 48.60 26.17
N PHE A 157 -31.16 47.70 25.33
CA PHE A 157 -32.25 47.99 24.40
C PHE A 157 -33.61 47.62 25.00
N LYS A 158 -34.56 48.57 24.97
CA LYS A 158 -35.88 48.42 25.61
C LYS A 158 -36.98 47.93 24.65
N LYS A 159 -36.71 47.85 23.35
CA LYS A 159 -37.67 47.42 22.32
C LYS A 159 -37.11 46.22 21.54
N PRO A 160 -37.92 45.19 21.25
CA PRO A 160 -37.46 43.97 20.56
C PRO A 160 -36.74 44.26 19.24
N MET A 161 -37.21 45.25 18.47
CA MET A 161 -36.70 45.57 17.13
C MET A 161 -35.46 46.47 17.10
N GLN A 162 -34.84 46.77 18.25
CA GLN A 162 -33.70 47.71 18.31
C GLN A 162 -32.34 47.02 18.47
N HIS A 163 -32.29 45.69 18.43
CA HIS A 163 -31.03 44.96 18.44
C HIS A 163 -31.06 43.78 17.46
N GLU A 164 -29.95 43.58 16.78
CA GLU A 164 -29.67 42.42 15.96
C GLU A 164 -29.07 41.35 16.90
N CYS A 165 -29.86 40.34 17.26
CA CYS A 165 -29.33 39.23 18.05
C CYS A 165 -28.35 38.45 17.16
N VAL A 166 -27.06 38.55 17.46
CA VAL A 166 -25.90 38.02 16.69
C VAL A 166 -25.89 36.48 16.54
N HIS A 167 -26.96 35.77 16.91
CA HIS A 167 -27.03 34.31 16.93
C HIS A 167 -27.82 33.67 15.78
N VAL A 168 -28.46 34.44 14.91
CA VAL A 168 -29.08 33.92 13.68
C VAL A 168 -28.16 34.25 12.51
N HIS A 169 -27.08 33.50 12.34
CA HIS A 169 -26.54 33.35 10.99
C HIS A 169 -27.53 32.47 10.25
N GLU A 170 -28.23 33.02 9.26
CA GLU A 170 -28.97 32.21 8.30
C GLU A 170 -27.96 31.26 7.65
N ILE A 171 -28.08 29.97 7.94
CA ILE A 171 -27.37 28.94 7.18
C ILE A 171 -27.99 29.02 5.79
N THR A 172 -27.30 29.65 4.85
CA THR A 172 -27.77 29.78 3.48
C THR A 172 -27.77 28.40 2.83
N GLU A 173 -28.70 28.15 1.90
CA GLU A 173 -28.71 26.91 1.12
C GLU A 173 -27.36 26.67 0.42
N ALA A 174 -26.66 27.74 0.02
CA ALA A 174 -25.31 27.69 -0.53
C ALA A 174 -24.28 27.10 0.46
N ALA A 175 -24.27 27.55 1.72
CA ALA A 175 -23.36 27.03 2.74
C ALA A 175 -23.67 25.56 3.11
N GLY A 176 -24.95 25.19 3.17
CA GLY A 176 -25.36 23.80 3.41
C GLY A 176 -25.05 22.85 2.25
N THR A 177 -25.09 23.35 1.01
CA THR A 177 -24.77 22.58 -0.19
C THR A 177 -23.26 22.36 -0.30
N GLU A 178 -22.44 23.38 -0.03
CA GLU A 178 -20.98 23.29 -0.01
C GLU A 178 -20.46 22.27 1.01
N GLU A 179 -21.03 22.25 2.23
CA GLU A 179 -20.66 21.26 3.26
C GLU A 179 -21.02 19.82 2.84
N ALA A 180 -22.19 19.64 2.21
CA ALA A 180 -22.63 18.33 1.72
C ALA A 180 -21.80 17.82 0.53
N GLU A 181 -21.39 18.71 -0.38
CA GLU A 181 -20.50 18.38 -1.49
C GLU A 181 -19.11 17.96 -0.99
N ALA A 182 -18.55 18.70 -0.02
CA ALA A 182 -17.26 18.37 0.58
C ALA A 182 -17.26 17.01 1.29
N ASP A 183 -18.34 16.66 1.99
CA ASP A 183 -18.51 15.35 2.63
C ASP A 183 -18.63 14.22 1.59
N ALA A 184 -19.34 14.46 0.48
CA ALA A 184 -19.47 13.49 -0.61
C ALA A 184 -18.14 13.26 -1.34
N GLU A 185 -17.38 14.31 -1.61
CA GLU A 185 -16.03 14.23 -2.19
C GLU A 185 -15.09 13.43 -1.29
N TYR A 186 -15.10 13.71 0.02
CA TYR A 186 -14.32 12.98 1.01
C TYR A 186 -14.68 11.48 1.01
N ASP A 187 -15.97 11.15 1.09
CA ASP A 187 -16.41 9.76 1.16
C ASP A 187 -16.10 9.01 -0.15
N ASN A 188 -16.12 9.70 -1.29
CA ASN A 188 -15.68 9.14 -2.56
C ASN A 188 -14.17 8.87 -2.57
N ALA A 189 -13.35 9.85 -2.20
CA ALA A 189 -11.89 9.69 -2.11
C ALA A 189 -11.50 8.54 -1.15
N LEU A 190 -12.22 8.40 -0.04
CA LEU A 190 -12.02 7.31 0.91
C LEU A 190 -12.31 5.94 0.26
N LYS A 191 -13.42 5.81 -0.47
CA LYS A 191 -13.78 4.58 -1.19
C LYS A 191 -12.77 4.23 -2.27
N GLU A 192 -12.30 5.21 -3.02
CA GLU A 192 -11.28 5.01 -4.05
C GLU A 192 -9.95 4.54 -3.46
N ALA A 193 -9.52 5.13 -2.33
CA ALA A 193 -8.33 4.68 -1.63
C ALA A 193 -8.47 3.24 -1.12
N ILE A 194 -9.62 2.86 -0.55
CA ILE A 194 -9.88 1.49 -0.10
C ILE A 194 -9.82 0.50 -1.27
N ARG A 195 -10.51 0.81 -2.36
CA ARG A 195 -10.53 -0.03 -3.56
C ARG A 195 -9.12 -0.20 -4.13
N GLY A 196 -8.37 0.89 -4.26
CA GLY A 196 -7.00 0.82 -4.77
C GLY A 196 -6.06 0.00 -3.87
N VAL A 197 -6.25 -0.01 -2.54
CA VAL A 197 -5.51 -0.91 -1.64
C VAL A 197 -5.91 -2.37 -1.88
N GLN A 198 -7.20 -2.65 -2.07
CA GLN A 198 -7.70 -4.00 -2.34
C GLN A 198 -7.17 -4.54 -3.68
N ASP A 199 -7.17 -3.70 -4.72
CA ASP A 199 -6.64 -4.04 -6.03
C ASP A 199 -5.15 -4.38 -5.93
N ALA A 200 -4.35 -3.52 -5.28
CA ALA A 200 -2.93 -3.77 -5.09
C ALA A 200 -2.66 -5.05 -4.28
N VAL A 201 -3.44 -5.32 -3.22
CA VAL A 201 -3.33 -6.56 -2.44
C VAL A 201 -3.66 -7.79 -3.29
N THR A 202 -4.69 -7.71 -4.12
CA THR A 202 -5.10 -8.80 -5.02
C THR A 202 -3.98 -9.10 -6.02
N THR A 203 -3.47 -8.09 -6.70
CA THR A 203 -2.37 -8.23 -7.67
C THR A 203 -1.09 -8.76 -7.02
N ILE A 204 -0.75 -8.30 -5.80
CA ILE A 204 0.39 -8.84 -5.06
C ILE A 204 0.18 -10.34 -4.82
N ASN A 205 -0.98 -10.73 -4.30
CA ASN A 205 -1.26 -12.14 -4.00
C ASN A 205 -1.21 -13.01 -5.25
N GLU A 206 -1.74 -12.55 -6.39
CA GLU A 206 -1.64 -13.25 -7.68
C GLU A 206 -0.18 -13.52 -8.05
N HIS A 207 0.69 -12.51 -7.98
CA HIS A 207 2.12 -12.69 -8.23
C HIS A 207 2.80 -13.59 -7.21
N LEU A 208 2.37 -13.59 -5.94
CA LEU A 208 2.89 -14.53 -4.95
C LEU A 208 2.45 -15.97 -5.25
N GLU A 209 1.25 -16.19 -5.78
CA GLU A 209 0.85 -17.52 -6.24
C GLU A 209 1.68 -17.96 -7.45
N GLU A 210 1.93 -17.08 -8.43
CA GLU A 210 2.83 -17.38 -9.57
C GLU A 210 4.20 -17.87 -9.08
N ILE A 211 4.77 -17.20 -8.07
CA ILE A 211 6.04 -17.61 -7.46
C ILE A 211 5.94 -18.98 -6.78
N ARG A 212 4.83 -19.28 -6.10
CA ARG A 212 4.63 -20.60 -5.47
C ARG A 212 4.49 -21.70 -6.51
N TYR A 213 3.80 -21.44 -7.62
CA TYR A 213 3.73 -22.39 -8.73
C TYR A 213 5.11 -22.64 -9.35
N GLU A 214 5.91 -21.60 -9.55
CA GLU A 214 7.28 -21.72 -10.05
C GLU A 214 8.15 -22.56 -9.13
N ILE A 215 8.10 -22.30 -7.81
CA ILE A 215 8.83 -23.11 -6.82
C ILE A 215 8.42 -24.59 -6.94
N ALA A 216 7.11 -24.87 -6.99
CA ALA A 216 6.61 -26.23 -7.08
C ALA A 216 7.02 -26.93 -8.39
N ALA A 217 7.08 -26.21 -9.51
CA ALA A 217 7.55 -26.73 -10.79
C ALA A 217 9.04 -27.09 -10.73
N LEU A 218 9.88 -26.17 -10.24
CA LEU A 218 11.33 -26.36 -10.11
C LEU A 218 11.72 -27.47 -9.12
N GLU A 219 10.86 -27.76 -8.14
CA GLU A 219 11.08 -28.85 -7.17
C GLU A 219 10.60 -30.22 -7.67
N ALA A 220 9.79 -30.25 -8.72
CA ALA A 220 9.31 -31.48 -9.34
C ALA A 220 10.24 -32.00 -10.45
N GLU A 221 11.21 -31.19 -10.88
CA GLU A 221 12.30 -31.53 -11.81
C GLU A 221 13.45 -32.29 -11.11
#